data_AF-A0A930JQB1-F1
#
_entry.id   AF-A0A930JQB1-F1
#
_cell.length_a   1.000
_cell.length_b   1.000
_cell.length_c   1.000
_cell.angle_alpha   90.00
_cell.angle_beta   90.00
_cell.angle_gamma   90.00
#
_symmetry.space_group_name_H-M   'P 1'
#
loop_
_entity.id
_entity.type
_entity.pdbx_description
1 polymer ?
#
loop_
_entity_poly.entity_id
_entity_poly.type
_entity_poly.pdbx_seq_one_letter_code
_entity_poly.pdbx_strand_id
1 'polypeptide(L)'
;MKWVEAKEAKSVPPGLFGYIVKELIKKWKDLFLDSNGKIIEGKRDRTTKLFELLTELGSQKKYKVYSHGLLKPFLEKHKDKHFVNREWLFDLCWYQEEEGGYFLKKIIAVR
;
A
#
# COMPACT_ATOMS: atom_id res chain seq x y z
N MET A 1 -15.98 -6.31 -25.33
CA MET A 1 -14.95 -5.38 -24.83
C MET A 1 -13.59 -5.86 -25.30
N LYS A 2 -12.76 -5.00 -25.90
CA LYS A 2 -11.35 -5.33 -26.19
C LYS A 2 -10.54 -5.05 -24.93
N TRP A 3 -9.87 -6.08 -24.41
CA TRP A 3 -8.89 -5.90 -23.34
C TRP A 3 -7.73 -5.07 -23.89
N VAL A 4 -7.45 -3.94 -23.25
CA VAL A 4 -6.28 -3.12 -23.57
C VAL A 4 -5.16 -3.59 -22.66
N GLU A 5 -4.07 -4.06 -23.27
CA GLU A 5 -2.87 -4.41 -22.55
C GLU A 5 -2.30 -3.14 -21.91
N ALA A 6 -2.10 -3.16 -20.59
CA ALA A 6 -1.55 -2.03 -19.86
C ALA A 6 -0.11 -1.79 -20.33
N LYS A 7 0.12 -0.68 -21.02
CA LYS A 7 1.47 -0.27 -21.43
C LYS A 7 2.21 0.27 -20.21
N GLU A 8 3.49 -0.09 -20.09
CA GLU A 8 4.37 0.44 -19.07
C GLU A 8 4.38 1.98 -19.14
N ALA A 9 4.39 2.64 -17.98
CA ALA A 9 4.40 4.09 -17.94
C ALA A 9 5.68 4.62 -18.62
N LYS A 10 5.53 5.57 -19.57
CA LYS A 10 6.65 6.15 -20.34
C LYS A 10 7.78 6.70 -19.46
N SER A 11 7.45 7.11 -18.24
CA SER A 11 8.40 7.51 -17.22
C SER A 11 7.79 7.32 -15.83
N VAL A 12 8.55 6.75 -14.91
CA VAL A 12 8.16 6.69 -13.49
C VAL A 12 8.50 8.03 -12.83
N PRO A 13 7.55 8.72 -12.16
CA PRO A 13 7.82 10.02 -11.54
C PRO A 13 8.95 9.94 -10.51
N PRO A 14 9.76 10.98 -10.31
CA PRO A 14 10.83 10.94 -9.32
C PRO A 14 10.31 10.91 -7.88
N GLY A 15 11.18 10.53 -6.93
CA GLY A 15 10.88 10.56 -5.50
C GLY A 15 10.00 9.40 -5.01
N LEU A 16 9.19 9.66 -3.99
CA LEU A 16 8.44 8.63 -3.28
C LEU A 16 7.41 7.92 -4.16
N PHE A 17 6.68 8.69 -4.97
CA PHE A 17 5.67 8.12 -5.86
C PHE A 17 6.31 7.15 -6.87
N GLY A 18 7.47 7.51 -7.42
CA GLY A 18 8.19 6.61 -8.31
C GLY A 18 8.66 5.33 -7.67
N TYR A 19 9.12 5.43 -6.42
CA TYR A 19 9.49 4.25 -5.66
C TYR A 19 8.28 3.32 -5.44
N ILE A 20 7.12 3.87 -5.09
CA ILE A 20 5.87 3.10 -4.92
C ILE A 20 5.50 2.39 -6.22
N VAL A 21 5.50 3.12 -7.35
CA VAL A 21 5.17 2.54 -8.66
C VAL A 21 6.15 1.42 -9.04
N LYS A 22 7.46 1.60 -8.81
CA LYS A 22 8.46 0.55 -9.08
C LYS A 22 8.21 -0.72 -8.25
N GLU A 23 7.91 -0.57 -6.96
CA GLU A 23 7.62 -1.73 -6.11
C GLU A 23 6.29 -2.41 -6.47
N LEU A 24 5.28 -1.63 -6.88
CA LEU A 24 4.02 -2.17 -7.39
C LEU A 24 4.24 -2.99 -8.66
N ILE A 25 5.02 -2.49 -9.63
CA ILE A 25 5.34 -3.22 -10.87
C ILE A 25 6.05 -4.54 -10.55
N LYS A 26 7.03 -4.52 -9.65
CA LYS A 26 7.78 -5.72 -9.26
C LYS A 26 6.88 -6.80 -8.62
N LYS A 27 5.98 -6.38 -7.73
CA LYS A 27 5.12 -7.30 -6.96
C LYS A 27 3.74 -7.53 -7.58
N TRP A 28 3.43 -6.91 -8.72
CA TRP A 28 2.10 -6.92 -9.31
C TRP A 28 1.58 -8.34 -9.56
N LYS A 29 2.41 -9.21 -10.13
CA LYS A 29 1.99 -10.58 -10.45
C LYS A 29 1.64 -11.36 -9.17
N ASP A 30 2.49 -11.28 -8.16
CA ASP A 30 2.31 -12.01 -6.89
C ASP A 30 1.08 -11.52 -6.10
N LEU A 31 0.77 -10.22 -6.22
CA LEU A 31 -0.35 -9.62 -5.51
C LEU A 31 -1.67 -9.82 -6.25
N PHE A 32 -1.71 -9.56 -7.55
CA PHE A 32 -2.98 -9.40 -8.28
C PHE A 32 -3.35 -10.59 -9.15
N LEU A 33 -2.48 -11.60 -9.30
CA LEU A 33 -2.79 -12.83 -10.03
C LEU A 33 -3.06 -13.99 -9.07
N ASP A 34 -3.91 -14.92 -9.51
CA ASP A 34 -4.13 -16.22 -8.88
C ASP A 34 -3.05 -17.24 -9.30
N SER A 35 -3.13 -18.47 -8.79
CA SER A 35 -2.20 -19.55 -9.12
C SER A 35 -2.20 -19.95 -10.60
N ASN A 36 -3.24 -19.57 -11.36
CA ASN A 36 -3.37 -19.81 -12.79
C ASN A 36 -2.94 -18.60 -13.63
N GLY A 37 -2.39 -17.55 -13.01
CA GLY A 37 -1.99 -16.31 -13.67
C GLY A 37 -3.17 -15.42 -14.09
N LYS A 38 -4.38 -15.68 -13.61
CA LYS A 38 -5.56 -14.83 -13.86
C LYS A 38 -5.67 -13.73 -12.83
N ILE A 39 -6.21 -12.58 -13.22
CA ILE A 39 -6.45 -11.48 -12.27
C ILE A 39 -7.48 -11.93 -11.23
N ILE A 40 -7.17 -11.69 -9.95
CA ILE A 40 -8.08 -11.95 -8.84
C ILE A 40 -9.38 -11.16 -9.06
N GLU A 41 -10.51 -11.86 -9.17
CA GLU A 41 -11.78 -11.23 -9.53
C GLU A 41 -12.34 -10.37 -8.38
N GLY A 42 -12.12 -10.81 -7.13
CA GLY A 42 -12.53 -10.12 -5.90
C GLY A 42 -11.99 -8.70 -5.83
N LYS A 43 -12.87 -7.70 -6.00
CA LYS A 43 -12.51 -6.27 -5.84
C LYS A 43 -11.93 -6.02 -4.44
N ARG A 44 -12.56 -6.59 -3.41
CA ARG A 44 -12.13 -6.49 -2.02
C ARG A 44 -10.72 -7.05 -1.81
N ASP A 45 -10.44 -8.23 -2.36
CA ASP A 45 -9.14 -8.90 -2.17
C ASP A 45 -8.00 -8.12 -2.84
N ARG A 46 -8.25 -7.58 -4.04
CA ARG A 46 -7.29 -6.71 -4.73
C ARG A 46 -7.00 -5.43 -3.94
N THR A 47 -8.04 -4.76 -3.45
CA THR A 47 -7.88 -3.56 -2.62
C THR A 47 -7.11 -3.87 -1.34
N THR A 48 -7.46 -4.95 -0.64
CA THR A 48 -6.78 -5.38 0.58
C THR A 48 -5.29 -5.65 0.35
N LYS A 49 -4.94 -6.40 -0.71
CA LYS A 49 -3.53 -6.67 -1.04
C LYS A 49 -2.76 -5.39 -1.42
N LEU A 50 -3.40 -4.44 -2.08
CA LEU A 50 -2.80 -3.13 -2.36
C LEU A 50 -2.51 -2.36 -1.06
N PHE A 51 -3.44 -2.40 -0.10
CA PHE A 51 -3.31 -1.69 1.18
C PHE A 51 -2.22 -2.31 2.04
N GLU A 52 -2.11 -3.64 2.07
CA GLU A 52 -1.02 -4.36 2.73
C GLU A 52 0.35 -3.96 2.14
N LEU A 53 0.47 -3.93 0.81
CA LEU A 53 1.69 -3.47 0.14
C LEU A 53 2.05 -2.03 0.55
N LEU A 54 1.10 -1.10 0.44
CA LEU A 54 1.36 0.31 0.73
C LEU A 54 1.64 0.53 2.22
N THR A 55 1.02 -0.25 3.12
CA THR A 55 1.33 -0.22 4.55
C THR A 55 2.78 -0.60 4.81
N GLU A 56 3.25 -1.68 4.16
CA GLU A 56 4.64 -2.12 4.28
C GLU A 56 5.62 -1.07 3.73
N LEU A 57 5.33 -0.49 2.56
CA LEU A 57 6.19 0.52 1.93
C LEU A 57 6.31 1.79 2.77
N GLY A 58 5.21 2.28 3.34
CA GLY A 58 5.22 3.46 4.21
C GLY A 58 6.08 3.23 5.45
N SER A 59 5.92 2.07 6.09
CA SER A 59 6.73 1.66 7.24
C SER A 59 8.22 1.56 6.90
N GLN A 60 8.57 0.93 5.77
CA GLN A 60 9.97 0.84 5.29
C GLN A 60 10.60 2.21 5.05
N LYS A 61 9.80 3.22 4.67
CA LYS A 61 10.24 4.60 4.49
C LYS A 61 10.21 5.44 5.77
N LYS A 62 10.04 4.79 6.94
CA LYS A 62 9.99 5.43 8.27
C LYS A 62 8.82 6.42 8.42
N TYR A 63 7.73 6.21 7.68
CA TYR A 63 6.46 6.86 7.98
C TYR A 63 5.70 6.02 9.01
N LYS A 64 4.95 6.69 9.88
CA LYS A 64 3.83 6.06 10.56
C LYS A 64 2.73 5.85 9.53
N VAL A 65 2.07 4.69 9.57
CA VAL A 65 1.06 4.33 8.58
C VAL A 65 -0.25 3.98 9.27
N TYR A 66 -1.30 4.69 8.88
CA TYR A 66 -2.68 4.26 9.11
C TYR A 66 -3.18 3.53 7.88
N SER A 67 -3.79 2.36 8.09
CA SER A 67 -4.46 1.59 7.04
C SER A 67 -5.65 0.87 7.66
N HIS A 68 -6.70 0.65 6.86
CA HIS A 68 -7.74 -0.31 7.20
C HIS A 68 -7.70 -1.52 6.25
N GLY A 69 -8.60 -2.48 6.49
CA GLY A 69 -8.84 -3.59 5.58
C GLY A 69 -7.69 -4.60 5.49
N LEU A 70 -6.71 -4.53 6.40
CA LEU A 70 -5.58 -5.47 6.48
C LEU A 70 -6.07 -6.83 6.97
N LEU A 71 -5.58 -7.91 6.37
CA LEU A 71 -5.94 -9.27 6.77
C LEU A 71 -5.26 -9.65 8.08
N LYS A 72 -5.91 -10.54 8.85
CA LYS A 72 -5.32 -11.10 10.07
C LYS A 72 -3.94 -11.74 9.84
N PRO A 73 -3.73 -12.59 8.81
CA PRO A 73 -2.39 -13.11 8.48
C PRO A 73 -1.31 -12.03 8.29
N PHE A 74 -1.66 -10.90 7.67
CA PHE A 74 -0.72 -9.79 7.50
C PHE A 74 -0.35 -9.15 8.84
N LEU A 75 -1.35 -8.87 9.68
CA LEU A 75 -1.12 -8.33 11.03
C LEU A 75 -0.28 -9.29 11.87
N GLU A 76 -0.52 -10.59 11.76
CA GLU A 76 0.24 -11.62 12.47
C GLU A 76 1.70 -11.70 12.01
N LYS A 77 1.94 -11.60 10.70
CA LYS A 77 3.29 -11.54 10.13
C LYS A 77 4.07 -10.29 10.57
N HIS A 78 3.35 -9.21 10.93
CA HIS A 78 3.92 -7.91 11.25
C HIS A 78 3.62 -7.46 12.70
N LYS A 79 3.49 -8.39 13.64
CA LYS A 79 3.19 -8.11 15.05
C LYS A 79 4.13 -7.05 15.66
N ASP A 80 5.41 -7.09 15.31
CA ASP A 80 6.44 -6.17 15.84
C ASP A 80 6.37 -4.75 15.25
N LYS A 81 5.59 -4.55 14.19
CA LYS A 81 5.45 -3.24 13.52
C LYS A 81 4.23 -2.44 13.98
N HIS A 82 3.48 -2.96 14.97
CA HIS A 82 2.28 -2.34 15.55
C HIS A 82 1.25 -1.87 14.52
N PHE A 83 1.10 -2.61 13.41
CA PHE A 83 0.02 -2.33 12.47
C PHE A 83 -1.32 -2.68 13.12
N VAL A 84 -2.26 -1.75 13.04
CA VAL A 84 -3.61 -1.91 13.56
C VAL A 84 -4.60 -1.32 12.54
N ASN A 85 -5.69 -2.04 12.28
CA ASN A 85 -6.79 -1.48 11.50
C ASN A 85 -7.45 -0.38 12.35
N ARG A 86 -7.40 0.87 11.90
CA ARG A 86 -8.12 1.99 12.52
C ARG A 86 -9.20 2.46 11.55
N GLU A 87 -10.44 2.53 12.02
CA GLU A 87 -11.59 2.81 11.16
C GLU A 87 -11.80 4.31 10.85
N TRP A 88 -10.86 5.19 11.17
CA TRP A 88 -11.12 6.64 11.21
C TRP A 88 -10.31 7.47 10.20
N LEU A 89 -11.04 8.41 9.58
CA LEU A 89 -10.70 9.51 8.66
C LEU A 89 -10.01 9.21 7.33
N PHE A 90 -9.16 8.18 7.23
CA PHE A 90 -8.46 7.85 5.98
C PHE A 90 -8.42 6.37 5.68
N ASP A 91 -8.55 6.05 4.39
CA ASP A 91 -8.44 4.69 3.94
C ASP A 91 -7.00 4.15 4.14
N LEU A 92 -6.03 4.97 3.74
CA LEU A 92 -4.60 4.77 3.92
C LEU A 92 -3.92 6.15 4.07
N CYS A 93 -3.04 6.31 5.07
CA CYS A 93 -2.34 7.56 5.31
C CYS A 93 -0.92 7.32 5.82
N TRP A 94 0.07 7.95 5.19
CA TRP A 94 1.45 7.94 5.64
C TRP A 94 1.78 9.31 6.24
N TYR A 95 2.33 9.32 7.44
CA TYR A 95 2.60 10.57 8.13
C TYR A 95 3.86 10.51 8.99
N GLN A 96 4.38 11.69 9.30
CA GLN A 96 5.49 11.90 10.22
C GLN A 96 5.04 12.93 11.25
N GLU A 97 5.46 12.73 12.48
CA GLU A 97 5.25 13.68 13.58
C GLU A 97 6.54 14.47 13.83
N GLU A 98 6.42 15.61 14.50
CA GLU A 98 7.56 16.33 15.07
C GLU A 98 8.10 15.64 16.32
N GLU A 99 9.29 16.03 16.76
CA GLU A 99 9.84 15.58 18.05
C GLU A 99 8.85 15.92 19.17
N GLY A 100 8.48 14.91 19.96
CA GLY A 100 7.44 15.02 20.99
C GLY A 100 6.08 14.42 20.60
N GLY A 101 5.83 14.10 19.34
CA GLY A 101 4.71 13.22 18.92
C GLY A 101 3.30 13.83 18.91
N TYR A 102 3.16 15.13 19.21
CA TYR A 102 1.86 15.81 19.28
C TYR A 102 1.56 16.71 18.07
N PHE A 103 2.55 16.98 17.20
CA PHE A 103 2.39 17.82 16.01
C PHE A 103 2.70 17.05 14.74
N LEU A 104 1.85 17.21 13.71
CA LEU A 104 2.01 16.59 12.41
C LEU A 104 3.07 17.34 11.59
N LYS A 105 4.18 16.67 11.28
CA LYS A 105 5.27 17.24 10.47
C LYS A 105 5.00 17.15 8.98
N LYS A 106 4.46 16.00 8.54
CA LYS A 106 4.19 15.73 7.13
C LYS A 106 3.11 14.68 7.00
N ILE A 107 2.20 14.88 6.05
CA ILE A 107 1.17 13.91 5.67
C ILE A 107 1.23 13.66 4.17
N ILE A 108 1.05 12.39 3.80
CA ILE A 108 0.89 11.94 2.43
C ILE A 108 -0.38 11.07 2.43
N ALA A 109 -1.47 11.65 1.92
CA ALA A 109 -2.68 10.90 1.65
C ALA A 109 -2.46 10.11 0.36
N VAL A 110 -2.53 8.79 0.46
CA VAL A 110 -2.49 7.89 -0.69
C VAL A 110 -3.94 7.50 -0.96
N ARG A 111 -4.59 8.21 -1.89
CA ARG A 111 -5.98 7.96 -2.33
C ARG A 111 -5.99 7.33 -3.71
#